data_AF-A0A816HU34-F1
#
_entry.id   AF-A0A816HU34-F1
#
_cell.length_a   1.000
_cell.length_b   1.000
_cell.length_c   1.000
_cell.angle_alpha   90.00
_cell.angle_beta   90.00
_cell.angle_gamma   90.00
#
_symmetry.space_group_name_H-M   'P 1'
#
loop_
_entity.id
_entity.type
_entity.pdbx_description
1 polymer ?
#
loop_
_entity_poly.entity_id
_entity_poly.type
_entity_poly.pdbx_seq_one_letter_code
_entity_poly.pdbx_strand_id
1 'polypeptide(L)'
;YLYLPPNSNSIRNNLVENELQLFRTTQGILTNNVSDLPRSPVDLILNGLDSANNSDSVLFAKPWYREIVQYCSRLQASVIGVDPPLDGGAIECKYSLVPLLPLVAMSSKNVGRLYLCDLSYGQKVFQHLHIRYASPFGAKSFVALHENSN
;
A
#
# COMPACT_ATOMS: atom_id res chain seq x y z
N TYR A 1 -14.04 7.23 -1.61
CA TYR A 1 -13.58 7.36 -3.00
C TYR A 1 -12.49 6.33 -3.24
N LEU A 2 -12.52 5.66 -4.39
CA LEU A 2 -11.46 4.77 -4.88
C LEU A 2 -10.92 5.38 -6.17
N TYR A 3 -9.64 5.74 -6.18
CA TYR A 3 -8.95 6.17 -7.38
C TYR A 3 -8.30 4.96 -8.05
N LEU A 4 -8.61 4.73 -9.33
CA LEU A 4 -7.97 3.70 -10.14
C LEU A 4 -7.21 4.36 -11.30
N PRO A 5 -5.89 4.15 -11.44
CA PRO A 5 -5.12 4.76 -12.51
C PRO A 5 -5.71 4.53 -13.92
N PRO A 6 -5.66 5.55 -14.80
CA PRO A 6 -6.14 5.42 -16.17
C PRO A 6 -5.28 4.42 -16.97
N ASN A 7 -5.91 3.71 -17.90
CA ASN A 7 -5.28 2.66 -18.72
C ASN A 7 -4.60 1.55 -17.91
N SER A 8 -5.14 1.22 -16.73
CA SER A 8 -4.75 0.07 -15.90
C SER A 8 -5.06 -1.29 -16.54
N ASN A 9 -5.20 -1.38 -17.87
CA ASN A 9 -5.44 -2.63 -18.60
C ASN A 9 -4.35 -3.68 -18.36
N SER A 10 -3.12 -3.26 -18.04
CA SER A 10 -2.04 -4.16 -17.61
C SER A 10 -2.21 -4.70 -16.17
N ILE A 11 -3.07 -4.09 -15.37
CA ILE A 11 -3.40 -4.45 -13.97
C ILE A 11 -4.74 -5.21 -13.90
N ARG A 12 -5.56 -5.13 -14.95
CA ARG A 12 -6.85 -5.84 -15.08
C ARG A 12 -6.67 -7.33 -15.31
N ASN A 13 -6.16 -8.01 -14.29
CA ASN A 13 -6.32 -9.44 -14.14
C ASN A 13 -7.65 -9.72 -13.45
N ASN A 14 -8.16 -10.95 -13.58
CA ASN A 14 -9.46 -11.35 -13.05
C ASN A 14 -9.65 -11.00 -11.56
N LEU A 15 -8.58 -10.98 -10.77
CA LEU A 15 -8.60 -10.58 -9.36
C LEU A 15 -9.05 -9.13 -9.17
N VAL A 16 -8.46 -8.19 -9.92
CA VAL A 16 -8.79 -6.75 -9.79
C VAL A 16 -10.21 -6.47 -10.26
N GLU A 17 -10.65 -7.14 -11.33
CA GLU A 17 -12.04 -6.98 -11.80
C GLU A 17 -13.04 -7.53 -10.76
N ASN A 18 -12.76 -8.67 -10.14
CA ASN A 18 -13.61 -9.22 -9.08
C ASN A 18 -13.73 -8.25 -7.88
N GLU A 19 -12.60 -7.67 -7.43
CA GLU A 19 -12.61 -6.68 -6.35
C GLU A 19 -13.37 -5.41 -6.74
N LEU A 20 -13.26 -4.95 -7.99
CA LEU A 20 -14.03 -3.81 -8.49
C LEU A 20 -15.53 -4.12 -8.57
N GLN A 21 -15.92 -5.34 -8.96
CA GLN A 21 -17.31 -5.78 -8.92
C GLN A 21 -17.86 -5.75 -7.50
N LEU A 22 -17.11 -6.25 -6.51
CA LEU A 22 -17.47 -6.16 -5.10
C LEU A 22 -17.58 -4.71 -4.64
N PHE A 23 -16.60 -3.86 -4.95
CA PHE A 23 -16.61 -2.45 -4.59
C PHE A 23 -17.84 -1.70 -5.16
N ARG A 24 -18.26 -2.03 -6.39
CA ARG A 24 -19.46 -1.45 -7.02
C ARG A 24 -20.77 -1.81 -6.31
N THR A 25 -20.78 -2.84 -5.46
CA THR A 25 -21.95 -3.14 -4.61
C THR A 25 -22.04 -2.24 -3.38
N THR A 26 -20.99 -1.47 -3.09
CA THR A 26 -20.95 -0.49 -2.00
C THR A 26 -21.42 0.89 -2.48
N GLN A 27 -21.52 1.85 -1.57
CA GLN A 27 -21.81 3.26 -1.89
C GLN A 27 -20.53 4.05 -2.25
N GLY A 28 -19.40 3.37 -2.42
CA GLY A 28 -18.12 3.98 -2.76
C GLY A 28 -18.09 4.56 -4.17
N ILE A 29 -17.50 5.76 -4.30
CA ILE A 29 -17.33 6.41 -5.60
C ILE A 29 -16.00 5.96 -6.21
N LEU A 30 -16.06 5.31 -7.38
CA LEU A 30 -14.91 4.95 -8.20
C LEU A 30 -14.64 6.07 -9.22
N THR A 31 -13.38 6.51 -9.33
CA THR A 31 -12.94 7.43 -10.37
C THR A 31 -11.57 7.04 -10.90
N ASN A 32 -11.27 7.42 -12.14
CA ASN A 32 -9.96 7.33 -12.75
C ASN A 32 -9.32 8.71 -13.01
N ASN A 33 -9.92 9.78 -12.49
CA ASN A 33 -9.48 11.15 -12.66
C ASN A 33 -9.28 11.80 -11.29
N VAL A 34 -8.10 12.38 -11.09
CA VAL A 34 -7.73 13.08 -9.84
C VAL A 34 -8.68 14.28 -9.58
N SER A 35 -9.24 14.87 -10.64
CA SER A 35 -10.15 16.01 -10.55
C SER A 35 -11.49 15.71 -9.88
N ASP A 36 -11.91 14.43 -9.88
CA ASP A 36 -13.16 13.98 -9.26
C ASP A 36 -13.00 13.67 -7.77
N LEU A 37 -11.77 13.67 -7.27
CA LEU A 37 -11.49 13.42 -5.86
C LEU A 37 -11.85 14.62 -4.99
N PRO A 38 -12.15 14.41 -3.69
CA PRO A 38 -12.51 15.48 -2.78
C PRO A 38 -11.50 16.63 -2.74
N ARG A 39 -12.00 17.86 -2.84
CA ARG A 39 -11.17 19.07 -2.69
C ARG A 39 -11.05 19.53 -1.24
N SER A 40 -11.98 19.09 -0.38
CA SER A 40 -11.92 19.31 1.06
C SER A 40 -10.88 18.37 1.70
N PRO A 41 -10.31 18.74 2.86
CA PRO A 41 -9.50 17.82 3.66
C PRO A 41 -10.23 16.50 3.89
N VAL A 42 -9.47 15.41 3.83
CA VAL A 42 -9.93 14.05 4.15
C VAL A 42 -9.15 13.57 5.38
N ASP A 43 -9.76 12.70 6.19
CA ASP A 43 -9.11 12.22 7.41
C ASP A 43 -7.95 11.25 7.11
N LEU A 44 -8.11 10.43 6.06
CA LEU A 44 -7.23 9.31 5.75
C LEU A 44 -7.12 9.07 4.24
N ILE A 45 -5.90 8.77 3.80
CA ILE A 45 -5.60 8.27 2.46
C ILE A 45 -4.97 6.88 2.60
N LEU A 46 -5.52 5.89 1.89
CA LEU A 46 -4.90 4.57 1.71
C LEU A 46 -4.16 4.56 0.37
N ASN A 47 -2.85 4.37 0.41
CA ASN A 47 -2.00 4.31 -0.78
C ASN A 47 -1.59 2.87 -1.09
N GLY A 48 -2.03 2.36 -2.24
CA GLY A 48 -1.59 1.08 -2.81
C GLY A 48 -1.18 1.21 -4.28
N LEU A 49 -0.68 2.38 -4.69
CA LEU A 49 -0.31 2.66 -6.08
C LEU A 49 1.05 2.05 -6.46
N ASP A 50 1.95 1.94 -5.47
CA ASP A 50 3.30 1.41 -5.61
C ASP A 50 3.41 0.11 -4.80
N SER A 51 4.22 -0.84 -5.26
CA SER A 51 4.54 -2.07 -4.53
C SER A 51 6.02 -2.41 -4.68
N ALA A 52 6.56 -3.25 -3.81
CA ALA A 52 7.94 -3.72 -3.84
C ALA A 52 8.37 -4.29 -5.20
N ASN A 53 7.44 -4.85 -5.97
CA ASN A 53 7.69 -5.41 -7.31
C ASN A 53 7.66 -4.38 -8.44
N ASN A 54 7.20 -3.15 -8.16
CA ASN A 54 6.95 -2.10 -9.15
C ASN A 54 7.95 -0.93 -9.01
N SER A 55 9.20 -1.20 -8.62
CA SER A 55 10.31 -0.24 -8.66
C SER A 55 10.71 0.17 -10.09
N ASP A 56 9.79 0.10 -11.04
CA ASP A 56 9.98 0.55 -12.40
C ASP A 56 9.92 2.08 -12.41
N SER A 57 11.07 2.71 -12.68
CA SER A 57 11.20 4.15 -12.93
C SER A 57 10.16 4.72 -13.91
N VAL A 58 9.56 3.86 -14.75
CA VAL A 58 8.51 4.18 -15.71
C VAL A 58 7.20 4.61 -15.04
N LEU A 59 6.86 4.09 -13.86
CA LEU A 59 5.62 4.44 -13.15
C LEU A 59 5.63 5.91 -12.71
N PHE A 60 6.73 6.34 -12.10
CA PHE A 60 6.93 7.72 -11.63
C PHE A 60 6.96 8.76 -12.77
N ALA A 61 7.22 8.31 -14.00
CA ALA A 61 7.19 9.16 -15.19
C ALA A 61 5.76 9.40 -15.72
N LYS A 62 4.75 8.61 -15.30
CA LYS A 62 3.39 8.73 -15.82
C LYS A 62 2.73 10.03 -15.33
N PRO A 63 2.05 10.80 -16.21
CA PRO A 63 1.39 12.06 -15.82
C PRO A 63 0.39 11.88 -14.68
N TRP A 64 -0.49 10.87 -14.78
CA TRP A 64 -1.49 10.58 -13.74
C TRP A 64 -0.86 10.29 -12.36
N TYR A 65 0.35 9.70 -12.35
CA TYR A 65 1.05 9.38 -11.11
C TYR A 65 1.56 10.66 -10.43
N ARG A 66 2.12 11.58 -11.21
CA ARG A 66 2.54 12.90 -10.70
C ARG A 66 1.36 13.72 -10.20
N GLU A 67 0.22 13.67 -10.89
CA GLU A 67 -1.01 14.35 -10.48
C GLU A 67 -1.53 13.84 -9.13
N ILE A 68 -1.59 12.51 -8.93
CA ILE A 68 -2.09 11.95 -7.67
C ILE A 68 -1.11 12.20 -6.51
N VAL A 69 0.21 12.17 -6.77
CA VAL A 69 1.23 12.56 -5.78
C VAL A 69 1.03 14.02 -5.33
N GLN A 70 0.86 14.94 -6.28
CA GLN A 70 0.61 16.36 -5.97
C GLN A 70 -0.71 16.55 -5.21
N TYR A 71 -1.76 15.82 -5.59
CA TYR A 71 -3.04 15.83 -4.89
C TYR A 71 -2.90 15.40 -3.43
N CYS A 72 -2.22 14.28 -3.16
CA CYS A 72 -1.98 13.79 -1.79
C CYS A 72 -1.15 14.78 -0.97
N SER A 73 -0.09 15.35 -1.57
CA SER A 73 0.76 16.36 -0.92
C SER A 73 -0.04 17.62 -0.56
N ARG A 74 -0.96 18.07 -1.41
CA ARG A 74 -1.79 19.26 -1.14
C ARG A 74 -2.80 19.04 -0.02
N LEU A 75 -3.39 17.85 0.08
CA LEU A 75 -4.41 17.56 1.10
C LEU A 75 -3.85 17.48 2.52
N GLN A 76 -2.56 17.15 2.69
CA GLN A 76 -1.91 17.02 4.00
C GLN A 76 -2.66 16.06 4.96
N ALA A 77 -3.39 15.08 4.41
CA ALA A 77 -4.08 14.06 5.18
C ALA A 77 -3.10 13.00 5.70
N SER A 78 -3.49 12.23 6.72
CA SER A 78 -2.69 11.07 7.14
C SER A 78 -2.72 10.00 6.04
N VAL A 79 -1.55 9.56 5.57
CA VAL A 79 -1.43 8.53 4.55
C VAL A 79 -0.98 7.20 5.17
N ILE A 80 -1.66 6.11 4.83
CA ILE A 80 -1.25 4.74 5.12
C ILE A 80 -0.84 4.05 3.82
N GLY A 81 0.42 3.63 3.73
CA GLY A 81 0.90 2.76 2.66
C GLY A 81 0.44 1.32 2.88
N VAL A 82 -0.05 0.65 1.84
CA VAL A 82 -0.39 -0.78 1.85
C VAL A 82 0.59 -1.49 0.92
N ASP A 83 1.41 -2.38 1.48
CA ASP A 83 2.50 -3.05 0.77
C ASP A 83 3.38 -2.08 -0.04
N PRO A 84 3.93 -1.02 0.60
CA PRO A 84 4.70 0.00 -0.11
C PRO A 84 5.98 -0.56 -0.75
N PRO A 85 6.57 0.16 -1.72
CA PRO A 85 7.87 -0.17 -2.28
C PRO A 85 8.98 -0.08 -1.23
N LEU A 86 10.02 -0.89 -1.40
CA LEU A 86 11.16 -1.01 -0.49
C LEU A 86 11.85 0.32 -0.18
N ASP A 87 12.11 1.10 -1.22
CA ASP A 87 12.84 2.36 -1.13
C ASP A 87 11.95 3.55 -0.77
N GLY A 88 10.67 3.31 -0.45
CA GLY A 88 9.67 4.36 -0.27
C GLY A 88 9.11 4.88 -1.59
N GLY A 89 7.84 5.27 -1.57
CA GLY A 89 7.15 5.83 -2.73
C GLY A 89 7.30 7.34 -2.83
N ALA A 90 6.76 7.92 -3.91
CA ALA A 90 6.68 9.38 -4.06
C ALA A 90 5.65 10.02 -3.10
N ILE A 91 4.73 9.22 -2.55
CA ILE A 91 3.76 9.65 -1.54
C ILE A 91 4.31 9.32 -0.15
N GLU A 92 4.52 10.35 0.67
CA GLU A 92 4.97 10.18 2.05
C GLU A 92 3.88 9.54 2.92
N CYS A 93 4.20 8.38 3.48
CA CYS A 93 3.30 7.64 4.36
C CYS A 93 3.63 7.90 5.83
N LYS A 94 2.58 8.11 6.64
CA LYS A 94 2.70 8.22 8.11
C LYS A 94 2.86 6.83 8.75
N TYR A 95 2.14 5.86 8.20
CA TYR A 95 2.20 4.45 8.58
C TYR A 95 2.27 3.59 7.32
N SER A 96 2.85 2.40 7.43
CA SER A 96 2.82 1.40 6.35
C SER A 96 2.44 0.03 6.88
N LEU A 97 1.52 -0.62 6.19
CA LEU A 97 1.12 -2.00 6.41
C LEU A 97 1.94 -2.91 5.50
N VAL A 98 2.73 -3.80 6.09
CA VAL A 98 3.59 -4.74 5.36
C VAL A 98 3.11 -6.17 5.58
N PRO A 99 3.02 -6.99 4.53
CA PRO A 99 2.51 -8.35 4.66
C PRO A 99 3.59 -9.28 5.25
N LEU A 100 3.19 -10.09 6.23
CA LEU A 100 3.86 -11.32 6.68
C LEU A 100 5.26 -11.21 7.29
N LEU A 101 6.25 -10.74 6.54
CA LEU A 101 7.62 -10.53 6.99
C LEU A 101 8.12 -9.17 6.49
N PRO A 102 8.71 -8.33 7.36
CA PRO A 102 9.27 -7.07 6.90
C PRO A 102 10.43 -7.34 5.95
N LEU A 103 10.43 -6.64 4.81
CA LEU A 103 11.55 -6.69 3.87
C LEU A 103 12.70 -5.84 4.41
N VAL A 104 13.93 -6.37 4.33
CA VAL A 104 15.15 -5.86 5.01
C VAL A 104 15.48 -4.39 4.67
N ALA A 105 14.95 -3.85 3.58
CA ALA A 105 15.21 -2.49 3.12
C ALA A 105 14.16 -1.42 3.52
N MET A 106 13.10 -1.76 4.28
CA MET A 106 12.02 -0.82 4.60
C MET A 106 12.34 0.24 5.68
N SER A 107 13.61 0.60 5.92
CA SER A 107 13.97 1.76 6.75
C SER A 107 14.12 3.06 5.93
N SER A 108 13.63 3.05 4.69
CA SER A 108 13.76 4.20 3.78
C SER A 108 12.92 5.40 4.22
N LYS A 109 13.30 6.57 3.70
CA LYS A 109 12.47 7.78 3.78
C LYS A 109 11.10 7.47 3.13
N ASN A 110 10.02 8.01 3.71
CA ASN A 110 8.65 7.99 3.19
C ASN A 110 7.77 6.76 3.48
N VAL A 111 8.24 5.70 4.16
CA VAL A 111 7.35 4.58 4.57
C VAL A 111 6.72 4.75 5.96
N GLY A 112 7.18 5.72 6.75
CA GLY A 112 6.60 6.00 8.07
C GLY A 112 6.80 4.85 9.06
N ARG A 113 5.92 4.75 10.08
CA ARG A 113 5.99 3.64 11.04
C ARG A 113 5.42 2.36 10.45
N LEU A 114 6.16 1.27 10.60
CA LEU A 114 5.81 -0.03 10.02
C LEU A 114 4.87 -0.82 10.94
N TYR A 115 3.87 -1.44 10.35
CA TYR A 115 2.99 -2.41 10.98
C TYR A 115 2.96 -3.67 10.14
N LEU A 116 3.28 -4.80 10.77
CA LEU A 116 3.18 -6.10 10.15
C LEU A 116 1.72 -6.56 10.17
N CYS A 117 1.25 -7.11 9.05
CA CYS A 117 -0.10 -7.68 8.89
C CYS A 117 -0.03 -9.21 8.81
N ASP A 118 -0.86 -9.88 9.63
CA ASP A 118 -1.03 -11.33 9.57
C ASP A 118 -1.99 -11.72 8.44
N LEU A 119 -1.45 -12.41 7.44
CA LEU A 119 -2.22 -12.97 6.33
C LEU A 119 -2.56 -14.45 6.53
N SER A 120 -2.40 -14.98 7.75
CA SER A 120 -2.75 -16.34 8.16
C SER A 120 -2.00 -17.44 7.39
N TYR A 121 -0.75 -17.18 6.98
CA TYR A 121 0.08 -18.23 6.38
C TYR A 121 0.45 -19.29 7.42
N GLY A 122 0.25 -20.56 7.06
CA GLY A 122 0.62 -21.68 7.91
C GLY A 122 2.13 -21.82 8.08
N GLN A 123 2.57 -22.28 9.26
CA GLN A 123 3.99 -22.47 9.60
C GLN A 123 4.75 -23.32 8.57
N LYS A 124 4.07 -24.27 7.93
CA LYS A 124 4.65 -25.12 6.88
C LYS A 124 5.18 -24.30 5.70
N VAL A 125 4.54 -23.19 5.31
CA VAL A 125 5.02 -22.35 4.18
C VAL A 125 6.44 -21.86 4.45
N PHE A 126 6.70 -21.38 5.66
CA PHE A 126 8.03 -20.93 6.09
C PHE A 126 9.04 -22.07 6.17
N GLN A 127 8.62 -23.24 6.66
CA GLN A 127 9.49 -24.43 6.73
C GLN A 127 9.97 -24.87 5.34
N HIS A 128 9.10 -24.81 4.31
CA HIS A 128 9.49 -25.09 2.92
C HIS A 128 10.52 -24.09 2.38
N LEU A 129 10.52 -22.86 2.89
CA LEU A 129 11.51 -21.82 2.57
C LEU A 129 12.73 -21.86 3.50
N HIS A 130 12.85 -22.89 4.34
CA HIS A 130 13.90 -23.03 5.36
C HIS A 130 13.94 -21.86 6.38
N ILE A 131 12.82 -21.17 6.58
CA ILE A 131 12.66 -20.11 7.57
C ILE A 131 12.09 -20.71 8.85
N ARG A 132 12.82 -20.53 9.97
CA ARG A 132 12.30 -20.86 11.30
C ARG A 132 11.35 -19.77 11.76
N TYR A 133 10.09 -19.93 11.42
CA TYR A 133 9.06 -18.95 11.76
C TYR A 133 8.36 -19.29 13.09
N ALA A 134 8.27 -18.27 13.94
CA ALA A 134 7.36 -18.20 15.07
C ALA A 134 6.50 -16.95 14.90
N SER A 135 5.19 -17.08 15.09
CA SER A 135 4.28 -15.96 14.87
C SER A 135 4.57 -14.80 15.83
N PRO A 136 4.85 -13.58 15.32
CA PRO A 136 5.04 -12.40 16.17
C PRO A 136 3.71 -11.77 16.62
N PHE A 137 2.58 -12.27 16.14
CA PHE A 137 1.28 -11.60 16.25
C PHE A 137 0.51 -11.89 17.55
N GLY A 138 0.78 -13.03 18.19
CA GLY A 138 0.01 -13.47 19.35
C GLY A 138 -1.48 -13.56 19.04
N ALA A 139 -2.31 -12.81 19.78
CA ALA A 139 -3.76 -12.74 19.57
C ALA A 139 -4.22 -11.57 18.67
N LYS A 140 -3.29 -10.83 18.04
CA LYS A 140 -3.59 -9.66 17.20
C LYS A 140 -3.44 -9.99 15.73
N SER A 141 -4.08 -9.24 14.84
CA SER A 141 -3.86 -9.35 13.39
C SER A 141 -2.79 -8.40 12.86
N PHE A 142 -2.38 -7.42 13.67
CA PHE A 142 -1.35 -6.43 13.33
C PHE A 142 -0.42 -6.18 14.51
N VAL A 143 0.87 -5.98 14.23
CA VAL A 143 1.87 -5.60 15.24
C VAL A 143 2.76 -4.48 14.72
N ALA A 144 3.06 -3.49 15.57
CA ALA A 144 3.99 -2.43 15.22
C ALA A 144 5.42 -2.97 15.19
N LEU A 145 6.19 -2.56 14.19
CA LEU A 145 7.62 -2.83 14.12
C LEU A 145 8.38 -1.57 14.52
N HIS A 146 9.48 -1.77 15.25
CA HIS A 146 10.35 -0.72 15.73
C HIS A 146 11.77 -1.00 15.28
N GLU A 147 12.52 0.05 14.92
CA GLU A 147 13.95 -0.09 14.67
C GLU A 147 14.64 -0.53 15.95
N ASN A 148 15.56 -1.48 15.82
CA ASN A 148 16.34 -1.95 16.95
C ASN A 148 17.35 -0.85 17.32
N SER A 149 17.10 -0.17 18.44
CA SER A 149 17.96 0.91 18.94
C SER A 149 19.17 0.30 19.67
N ASN A 150 20.13 -0.25 18.91
CA ASN A 150 21.41 -0.71 19.45
C ASN A 150 22.54 0.21 18.96
#